data_AF-A0A060CH32-F1
#
_entry.id   AF-A0A060CH32-F1
#
_cell.length_a   1.000
_cell.length_b   1.000
_cell.length_c   1.000
_cell.angle_alpha   90.00
_cell.angle_beta   90.00
_cell.angle_gamma   90.00
#
_symmetry.space_group_name_H-M   'P 1'
#
loop_
_entity.id
_entity.type
_entity.pdbx_description
1 polymer ?
#
loop_
_entity_poly.entity_id
_entity_poly.type
_entity_poly.pdbx_seq_one_letter_code
_entity_poly.pdbx_strand_id
1 'polypeptide(L)'
;RPSPSPPVPVLPSVLPFLFLASSSPPPGVAYLPNGLRVVYARRRSAFSGACAPTVLFGAALAARALLRLRIDLVHSHQALSPLAHEAGLAARCLGVPVVFTDHSLFGFADVGSVAANKALKFSLAGLRHVVCVSHTSRENTVLRAGIAPAHVAV
;
A
#
# COMPACT_ATOMS: atom_id res chain seq x y z
N ARG A 1 42.75 -0.44 -3.37
CA ARG A 1 42.20 -0.42 -2.00
C ARG A 1 40.77 0.11 -2.11
N PRO A 2 39.71 -0.68 -1.89
CA PRO A 2 38.36 -0.12 -1.86
C PRO A 2 38.24 0.77 -0.62
N SER A 3 37.67 1.96 -0.79
CA SER A 3 37.41 2.89 0.30
C SER A 3 36.43 2.28 1.31
N PRO A 4 36.56 2.58 2.61
CA PRO A 4 35.58 2.13 3.60
C PRO A 4 34.23 2.75 3.26
N SER A 5 33.19 1.91 3.14
CA SER A 5 31.81 2.35 3.04
C SER A 5 31.47 3.27 4.21
N PRO A 6 30.71 4.36 3.99
CA PRO A 6 30.34 5.26 5.09
C PRO A 6 29.58 4.48 6.18
N PRO A 7 29.74 4.86 7.46
CA PRO A 7 29.06 4.19 8.55
C PRO A 7 27.55 4.27 8.35
N VAL A 8 26.87 3.13 8.43
CA VAL A 8 25.40 3.06 8.41
C VAL A 8 24.92 3.77 9.69
N PRO A 9 24.10 4.83 9.58
CA PRO A 9 23.60 5.53 10.77
C PRO A 9 22.73 4.57 11.57
N VAL A 10 23.13 4.33 12.82
CA VAL A 10 22.32 3.61 13.81
C VAL A 10 21.22 4.57 14.24
N LEU A 11 20.09 4.54 13.53
CA LEU A 11 18.90 5.31 13.87
C LEU A 11 18.19 4.67 15.08
N PRO A 12 17.64 5.48 15.99
CA PRO A 12 16.95 5.01 17.18
C PRO A 12 15.74 4.13 16.81
N SER A 13 15.42 3.23 17.72
CA SER A 13 14.60 2.02 17.61
C SER A 13 13.10 2.19 17.30
N VAL A 14 12.65 3.30 16.72
CA VAL A 14 11.23 3.50 16.37
C VAL A 14 11.13 4.33 15.10
N LEU A 15 11.05 3.68 13.94
CA LEU A 15 10.66 4.36 12.70
C LEU A 15 9.18 4.05 12.44
N PRO A 16 8.25 4.99 12.71
CA PRO A 16 6.80 4.73 12.67
C PRO A 16 6.24 4.56 11.26
N PHE A 17 7.01 4.89 10.21
CA PHE A 17 6.52 4.91 8.84
C PHE A 17 7.48 4.17 7.89
N LEU A 18 6.93 3.16 7.22
CA LEU A 18 7.56 2.42 6.15
C LEU A 18 6.76 2.61 4.86
N PHE A 19 7.43 3.04 3.80
CA PHE A 19 6.83 3.11 2.47
C PHE A 19 7.28 1.93 1.60
N LEU A 20 6.34 1.18 1.02
CA LEU A 20 6.63 0.10 0.05
C LEU A 20 6.34 0.62 -1.36
N ALA A 21 7.39 0.75 -2.19
CA ALA A 21 7.29 1.31 -3.53
C ALA A 21 7.74 0.33 -4.61
N SER A 22 7.12 0.43 -5.80
CA SER A 22 7.65 -0.18 -7.02
C SER A 22 8.83 0.66 -7.53
N SER A 23 9.93 0.03 -7.92
CA SER A 23 11.19 0.73 -8.22
C SER A 23 11.13 1.68 -9.44
N SER A 24 11.54 2.93 -9.21
CA SER A 24 12.55 3.66 -10.00
C SER A 24 13.46 4.49 -9.06
N PRO A 25 14.17 3.83 -8.12
CA PRO A 25 15.62 3.55 -8.21
C PRO A 25 15.95 2.06 -7.94
N PRO A 26 17.23 1.59 -7.87
CA PRO A 26 17.53 0.18 -7.58
C PRO A 26 16.84 -0.33 -6.29
N PRO A 27 16.45 -1.61 -6.26
CA PRO A 27 15.78 -2.20 -5.10
C PRO A 27 16.67 -2.10 -3.87
N GLY A 28 16.07 -1.71 -2.74
CA GLY A 28 16.81 -1.43 -1.52
C GLY A 28 16.04 -0.57 -0.53
N VAL A 29 16.75 -0.13 0.50
CA VAL A 29 16.23 0.77 1.52
C VAL A 29 16.78 2.17 1.27
N ALA A 30 15.89 3.16 1.18
CA ALA A 30 16.25 4.57 1.18
C ALA A 30 15.71 5.24 2.44
N TYR A 31 16.44 6.25 2.92
CA TYR A 31 16.00 7.11 4.00
C TYR A 31 15.73 8.49 3.40
N LEU A 32 14.49 8.93 3.51
CA LEU A 32 14.03 10.26 3.10
C LEU A 32 14.12 11.22 4.30
N PRO A 33 14.08 12.54 4.06
CA PRO A 33 14.00 13.53 5.12
C PRO A 33 12.86 13.22 6.12
N ASN A 34 12.98 13.77 7.33
CA ASN A 34 12.01 13.56 8.42
C ASN A 34 11.91 12.10 8.92
N GLY A 35 12.95 11.30 8.70
CA GLY A 35 13.02 9.93 9.21
C GLY A 35 12.12 8.94 8.48
N LEU A 36 11.70 9.24 7.25
CA LEU A 36 10.88 8.31 6.47
C LEU A 36 11.76 7.22 5.85
N ARG A 37 11.49 5.95 6.17
CA ARG A 37 12.16 4.81 5.54
C ARG A 37 11.33 4.27 4.38
N VAL A 38 11.96 4.13 3.22
CA VAL A 38 11.35 3.60 2.00
C VAL A 38 12.01 2.28 1.63
N VAL A 39 11.21 1.24 1.42
CA VAL A 39 11.64 -0.05 0.86
C VAL A 39 11.14 -0.12 -0.58
N TYR A 40 12.10 -0.09 -1.51
CA TYR A 40 11.83 -0.29 -2.93
C TYR A 40 11.81 -1.78 -3.25
N ALA A 41 10.63 -2.30 -3.60
CA ALA A 41 10.48 -3.63 -4.14
C ALA A 41 10.97 -3.66 -5.60
N ARG A 42 11.72 -4.71 -5.97
CA ARG A 42 12.20 -4.91 -7.35
C ARG A 42 11.02 -5.25 -8.27
N ARG A 43 10.36 -4.23 -8.78
CA ARG A 43 9.16 -4.33 -9.60
C ARG A 43 9.26 -3.37 -10.78
N ARG A 44 8.98 -3.88 -11.98
CA ARG A 44 8.87 -3.02 -13.16
C ARG A 44 7.49 -2.38 -13.17
N SER A 45 7.45 -1.09 -13.50
CA SER A 45 6.21 -0.41 -13.85
C SER A 45 5.57 -1.11 -15.04
N ALA A 46 4.27 -1.39 -14.94
CA ALA A 46 3.45 -1.97 -15.99
C ALA A 46 2.51 -0.91 -16.57
N PHE A 47 1.86 -0.12 -15.72
CA PHE A 47 0.90 0.90 -16.15
C PHE A 47 0.90 2.09 -15.19
N SER A 48 1.09 3.31 -15.70
CA SER A 48 0.99 4.56 -14.93
C SER A 48 1.75 4.55 -13.58
N GLY A 49 2.97 4.00 -13.58
CA GLY A 49 3.81 3.87 -12.38
C GLY A 49 3.47 2.70 -11.45
N ALA A 50 2.34 2.01 -11.64
CA ALA A 50 2.00 0.79 -10.92
C ALA A 50 2.68 -0.43 -11.55
N CYS A 51 3.16 -1.36 -10.72
CA CYS A 51 3.70 -2.63 -11.18
C CYS A 51 2.60 -3.61 -11.60
N ALA A 52 2.97 -4.72 -12.24
CA ALA A 52 2.05 -5.82 -12.46
C ALA A 52 1.65 -6.48 -11.11
N PRO A 53 0.40 -6.93 -10.94
CA PRO A 53 -0.02 -7.70 -9.77
C PRO A 53 0.69 -9.05 -9.76
N THR A 54 1.13 -9.48 -8.59
CA THR A 54 1.76 -10.79 -8.37
C THR A 54 1.05 -11.63 -7.31
N VAL A 55 0.15 -10.99 -6.56
CA VAL A 55 -0.70 -11.51 -5.48
C VAL A 55 0.11 -12.25 -4.41
N LEU A 56 0.52 -13.49 -4.66
CA LEU A 56 1.23 -14.34 -3.70
C LEU A 56 2.65 -13.85 -3.41
N PHE A 57 3.44 -13.55 -4.45
CA PHE A 57 4.86 -13.20 -4.25
C PHE A 57 5.01 -11.82 -3.60
N GLY A 58 4.16 -10.87 -3.98
CA GLY A 58 4.14 -9.55 -3.37
C GLY A 58 3.61 -9.55 -1.94
N ALA A 59 2.56 -10.34 -1.65
CA ALA A 59 2.08 -10.52 -0.28
C ALA A 59 3.15 -11.17 0.61
N ALA A 60 3.90 -12.16 0.10
CA ALA A 60 5.00 -12.78 0.84
C ALA A 60 6.13 -11.78 1.15
N LEU A 61 6.49 -10.92 0.19
CA LEU A 61 7.47 -9.85 0.41
C LEU A 61 7.00 -8.87 1.48
N ALA A 62 5.74 -8.42 1.39
CA ALA A 62 5.14 -7.52 2.36
C ALA A 62 5.10 -8.17 3.76
N ALA A 63 4.65 -9.41 3.89
CA ALA A 63 4.61 -10.14 5.15
C ALA A 63 5.99 -10.21 5.83
N ARG A 64 7.04 -10.49 5.05
CA ARG A 64 8.43 -10.51 5.56
C ARG A 64 8.88 -9.14 6.05
N ALA A 65 8.50 -8.07 5.35
CA ALA A 65 8.79 -6.71 5.78
C ALA A 65 8.05 -6.36 7.08
N LEU A 66 6.75 -6.64 7.16
CA LEU A 66 5.91 -6.37 8.33
C LEU A 66 6.46 -7.06 9.59
N LEU A 67 6.80 -8.35 9.49
CA LEU A 67 7.36 -9.12 10.61
C LEU A 67 8.75 -8.65 11.03
N ARG A 68 9.66 -8.42 10.07
CA ARG A 68 11.04 -8.01 10.38
C ARG A 68 11.11 -6.61 10.98
N LEU A 69 10.21 -5.74 10.55
CA LEU A 69 10.21 -4.34 10.94
C LEU A 69 9.26 -4.05 12.10
N ARG A 70 8.54 -5.06 12.60
CA ARG A 70 7.55 -4.96 13.69
C ARG A 70 6.54 -3.85 13.41
N ILE A 71 5.89 -3.94 12.26
CA ILE A 71 4.89 -2.95 11.84
C ILE A 71 3.57 -3.23 12.55
N ASP A 72 3.06 -2.24 13.28
CA ASP A 72 1.81 -2.33 14.05
C ASP A 72 0.59 -1.78 13.30
N LEU A 73 0.80 -1.03 12.21
CA LEU A 73 -0.26 -0.45 11.38
C LEU A 73 0.19 -0.37 9.93
N VAL A 74 -0.66 -0.77 9.00
CA VAL A 74 -0.43 -0.57 7.57
C VAL A 74 -1.39 0.49 7.04
N HIS A 75 -0.82 1.54 6.46
CA HIS A 75 -1.56 2.53 5.70
C HIS A 75 -1.35 2.26 4.21
N SER A 76 -2.38 1.74 3.54
CA SER A 76 -2.39 1.49 2.10
C SER A 76 -3.05 2.67 1.39
N HIS A 77 -2.58 3.04 0.20
CA HIS A 77 -3.20 4.08 -0.61
C HIS A 77 -3.16 3.71 -2.09
N GLN A 78 -4.05 4.34 -2.88
CA GLN A 78 -4.18 4.20 -4.34
C GLN A 78 -4.90 2.92 -4.79
N ALA A 79 -6.13 3.07 -5.31
CA ALA A 79 -7.02 1.94 -5.68
C ALA A 79 -6.48 1.03 -6.79
N LEU A 80 -5.53 1.51 -7.60
CA LEU A 80 -4.86 0.73 -8.64
C LEU A 80 -3.44 0.28 -8.25
N SER A 81 -3.00 0.42 -7.00
CA SER A 81 -1.68 -0.02 -6.57
C SER A 81 -1.69 -1.49 -6.16
N PRO A 82 -1.06 -2.42 -6.93
CA PRO A 82 -1.05 -3.83 -6.53
C PRO A 82 -0.24 -4.06 -5.26
N LEU A 83 0.81 -3.27 -5.04
CA LEU A 83 1.57 -3.32 -3.79
C LEU A 83 0.72 -2.92 -2.59
N ALA A 84 -0.15 -1.92 -2.72
CA ALA A 84 -1.04 -1.51 -1.63
C ALA A 84 -2.04 -2.62 -1.27
N HIS A 85 -2.55 -3.32 -2.28
CA HIS A 85 -3.47 -4.45 -2.12
C HIS A 85 -2.77 -5.70 -1.54
N GLU A 86 -1.59 -6.03 -2.06
CA GLU A 86 -0.77 -7.15 -1.59
C GLU A 86 -0.26 -6.94 -0.16
N ALA A 87 0.16 -5.71 0.19
CA ALA A 87 0.57 -5.36 1.54
C ALA A 87 -0.61 -5.35 2.52
N GLY A 88 -1.77 -4.83 2.10
CA GLY A 88 -3.00 -4.89 2.88
C GLY A 88 -3.45 -6.32 3.15
N LEU A 89 -3.40 -7.19 2.14
CA LEU A 89 -3.69 -8.62 2.29
C LEU A 89 -2.73 -9.29 3.28
N ALA A 90 -1.42 -9.07 3.12
CA ALA A 90 -0.41 -9.61 4.01
C ALA A 90 -0.59 -9.16 5.46
N ALA A 91 -0.85 -7.87 5.68
CA ALA A 91 -1.09 -7.30 7.00
C ALA A 91 -2.30 -7.96 7.68
N ARG A 92 -3.39 -8.13 6.94
CA ARG A 92 -4.60 -8.79 7.45
C ARG A 92 -4.36 -10.25 7.82
N CYS A 93 -3.60 -11.00 7.01
CA CYS A 93 -3.21 -12.36 7.35
C CYS A 93 -2.36 -12.45 8.63
N LEU A 94 -1.64 -11.38 8.96
CA LEU A 94 -0.80 -11.27 10.17
C LEU A 94 -1.54 -10.64 11.36
N GLY A 95 -2.81 -10.27 11.22
CA GLY A 95 -3.57 -9.58 12.26
C GLY A 95 -3.17 -8.11 12.48
N VAL A 96 -2.39 -7.53 11.57
CA VAL A 96 -1.98 -6.13 11.63
C VAL A 96 -3.13 -5.26 11.08
N PRO A 97 -3.60 -4.24 11.83
CA PRO A 97 -4.66 -3.36 11.36
C PRO A 97 -4.23 -2.61 10.09
N VAL A 98 -5.21 -2.37 9.21
CA VAL A 98 -5.00 -1.70 7.93
C VAL A 98 -5.99 -0.55 7.79
N VAL A 99 -5.46 0.61 7.40
CA VAL A 99 -6.23 1.77 6.94
C VAL A 99 -5.98 1.93 5.45
N PHE A 100 -7.03 2.14 4.67
CA PHE A 100 -6.90 2.39 3.23
C PHE A 100 -7.34 3.80 2.88
N THR A 101 -6.51 4.57 2.19
CA THR A 101 -6.89 5.87 1.64
C THR A 101 -7.24 5.76 0.17
N ASP A 102 -8.50 5.98 -0.18
CA ASP A 102 -8.97 6.08 -1.56
C ASP A 102 -9.09 7.54 -2.00
N HIS A 103 -8.54 7.82 -3.18
CA HIS A 103 -8.61 9.12 -3.85
C HIS A 103 -9.12 8.97 -5.29
N SER A 104 -9.69 7.81 -5.62
CA SER A 104 -10.06 7.44 -6.97
C SER A 104 -11.55 7.63 -7.20
N LEU A 105 -11.91 8.17 -8.36
CA LEU A 105 -13.29 8.31 -8.81
C LEU A 105 -13.52 7.44 -10.05
N PHE A 106 -13.53 6.11 -9.88
CA PHE A 106 -13.81 5.23 -11.00
C PHE A 106 -15.32 5.20 -11.31
N GLY A 107 -15.62 5.09 -12.61
CA GLY A 107 -16.97 4.87 -13.10
C GLY A 107 -17.43 3.41 -12.92
N PHE A 108 -18.52 3.06 -13.60
CA PHE A 108 -19.12 1.72 -13.52
C PHE A 108 -19.32 1.05 -14.88
N ALA A 109 -19.12 1.77 -15.98
CA ALA A 109 -19.54 1.34 -17.31
C ALA A 109 -18.43 0.68 -18.14
N ASP A 110 -17.19 1.18 -18.05
CA ASP A 110 -16.10 0.64 -18.84
C ASP A 110 -15.46 -0.58 -18.19
N VAL A 111 -14.93 -1.49 -19.01
CA VAL A 111 -14.32 -2.76 -18.57
C VAL A 111 -13.19 -2.53 -17.58
N GLY A 112 -12.40 -1.46 -17.77
CA GLY A 112 -11.30 -1.08 -16.89
C GLY A 112 -11.81 -0.73 -15.49
N SER A 113 -12.81 0.15 -15.41
CA SER A 113 -13.46 0.51 -14.14
C SER A 113 -14.14 -0.67 -13.47
N VAL A 114 -14.81 -1.57 -14.22
CA VAL A 114 -15.41 -2.79 -13.65
C VAL A 114 -14.35 -3.69 -13.02
N ALA A 115 -13.22 -3.90 -13.70
CA ALA A 115 -12.12 -4.69 -13.18
C ALA A 115 -11.48 -4.02 -11.94
N ALA A 116 -11.23 -2.70 -12.00
CA ALA A 116 -10.69 -1.92 -10.89
C ALA A 116 -11.61 -1.95 -9.67
N ASN A 117 -12.93 -1.87 -9.86
CA ASN A 117 -13.91 -1.91 -8.78
C ASN A 117 -13.96 -3.28 -8.10
N LYS A 118 -13.83 -4.37 -8.86
CA LYS A 118 -13.72 -5.72 -8.29
C LYS A 118 -12.45 -5.88 -7.48
N ALA A 119 -11.31 -5.39 -7.98
CA ALA A 119 -10.05 -5.41 -7.25
C ALA A 119 -10.15 -4.59 -5.96
N LEU A 120 -10.69 -3.36 -6.02
CA LEU A 120 -10.91 -2.52 -4.85
C LEU A 120 -11.82 -3.20 -3.83
N LYS A 121 -12.96 -3.75 -4.27
CA LYS A 121 -13.90 -4.46 -3.41
C LYS A 121 -13.22 -5.63 -2.67
N PHE A 122 -12.39 -6.40 -3.37
CA PHE A 122 -11.60 -7.47 -2.74
C PHE A 122 -10.65 -6.91 -1.67
N SER A 123 -9.92 -5.86 -1.98
CA SER A 123 -8.94 -5.28 -1.06
C SER A 123 -9.57 -4.67 0.19
N LEU A 124 -10.72 -4.01 0.04
CA LEU A 124 -11.44 -3.38 1.15
C LEU A 124 -12.33 -4.35 1.93
N ALA A 125 -12.58 -5.56 1.42
CA ALA A 125 -13.45 -6.54 2.06
C ALA A 125 -12.93 -6.94 3.44
N GLY A 126 -13.56 -6.46 4.51
CA GLY A 126 -13.15 -6.74 5.90
C GLY A 126 -12.20 -5.70 6.51
N LEU A 127 -11.91 -4.60 5.80
CA LEU A 127 -11.34 -3.41 6.42
C LEU A 127 -12.40 -2.68 7.26
N ARG A 128 -11.98 -2.18 8.41
CA ARG A 128 -12.83 -1.42 9.34
C ARG A 128 -12.68 0.10 9.21
N HIS A 129 -11.64 0.55 8.52
CA HIS A 129 -11.38 1.96 8.33
C HIS A 129 -10.81 2.27 6.95
N VAL A 130 -11.52 3.15 6.23
CA VAL A 130 -11.15 3.68 4.92
C VAL A 130 -11.25 5.20 5.00
N VAL A 131 -10.28 5.91 4.45
CA VAL A 131 -10.26 7.36 4.37
C VAL A 131 -10.46 7.76 2.92
N CYS A 132 -11.34 8.71 2.66
CA CYS A 132 -11.58 9.26 1.34
C CYS A 132 -11.24 10.75 1.33
N VAL A 133 -10.60 11.24 0.27
CA VAL A 133 -10.13 12.64 0.23
C VAL A 133 -11.23 13.69 0.06
N SER A 134 -12.48 13.26 -0.15
CA SER A 134 -13.65 14.13 -0.27
C SER A 134 -14.94 13.37 -0.01
N HIS A 135 -16.02 14.09 0.27
CA HIS A 135 -17.36 13.50 0.39
C HIS A 135 -17.78 12.77 -0.90
N THR A 136 -17.48 13.32 -2.07
CA THR A 136 -17.74 12.68 -3.37
C THR A 136 -16.96 11.38 -3.52
N SER A 137 -15.68 11.37 -3.14
CA SER A 137 -14.88 10.14 -3.13
C SER A 137 -15.45 9.12 -2.17
N ARG A 138 -15.90 9.54 -0.98
CA ARG A 138 -16.54 8.64 0.01
C ARG A 138 -17.77 7.96 -0.56
N GLU A 139 -18.69 8.70 -1.15
CA GLU A 139 -19.89 8.14 -1.77
C GLU A 139 -19.53 7.16 -2.90
N ASN A 140 -18.59 7.52 -3.77
CA ASN A 140 -18.12 6.65 -4.84
C ASN A 140 -17.48 5.35 -4.30
N THR A 141 -16.58 5.44 -3.32
CA THR A 141 -15.90 4.29 -2.71
C THR A 141 -16.88 3.37 -2.00
N VAL A 142 -17.86 3.92 -1.26
CA VAL A 142 -18.95 3.14 -0.62
C VAL A 142 -19.69 2.31 -1.66
N LEU A 143 -20.09 2.91 -2.77
CA LEU A 143 -20.83 2.22 -3.84
C LEU A 143 -19.98 1.13 -4.53
N ARG A 144 -18.73 1.45 -4.85
CA ARG A 144 -17.84 0.53 -5.60
C ARG A 144 -17.38 -0.67 -4.78
N ALA A 145 -17.08 -0.44 -3.50
CA ALA A 145 -16.59 -1.49 -2.61
C ALA A 145 -17.71 -2.20 -1.84
N GLY A 146 -18.91 -1.63 -1.77
CA GLY A 146 -20.00 -2.16 -0.93
C GLY A 146 -19.64 -2.17 0.56
N ILE A 147 -18.83 -1.20 1.00
CA ILE A 147 -18.42 -1.05 2.40
C ILE A 147 -19.44 -0.20 3.16
N ALA A 148 -19.67 -0.50 4.44
CA ALA A 148 -20.55 0.28 5.28
C ALA A 148 -20.07 1.75 5.37
N PRO A 149 -20.93 2.75 5.17
CA PRO A 149 -20.52 4.17 5.25
C PRO A 149 -19.89 4.56 6.60
N ALA A 150 -20.25 3.87 7.68
CA ALA A 150 -19.66 4.08 9.02
C ALA A 150 -18.17 3.71 9.10
N HIS A 151 -17.67 2.87 8.17
CA HIS A 151 -16.25 2.51 8.08
C HIS A 151 -15.46 3.47 7.17
N VAL A 152 -16.11 4.47 6.56
CA VAL A 152 -15.48 5.39 5.61
C VAL A 152 -15.52 6.81 6.16
N ALA A 153 -14.34 7.40 6.38
CA ALA A 153 -14.15 8.78 6.82
C ALA A 153 -13.75 9.70 5.66
N VAL A 154 -13.88 11.00 5.87
CA VAL A 154 -13.33 12.07 5.02
C VAL A 154 -12.36 12.89 5.85
#